data_AF-A0A2V9GI76-F1
#
_entry.id   AF-A0A2V9GI76-F1
#
_cell.length_a   1.000
_cell.length_b   1.000
_cell.length_c   1.000
_cell.angle_alpha   90.00
_cell.angle_beta   90.00
_cell.angle_gamma   90.00
#
_symmetry.space_group_name_H-M   'P 1'
#
loop_
_entity.id
_entity.type
_entity.pdbx_description
1 polymer ?
#
loop_
_entity_poly.entity_id
_entity_poly.type
_entity_poly.pdbx_seq_one_letter_code
_entity_poly.pdbx_strand_id
1 'polypeptide(L)'
;MLSTDLVENGRIVRKELPANDPRAEQNLREFLRQLRNHLKEKGWLSRYVQHVHDEPHGAEMPIYRHFVHIVSEELPGVPTLDAISLSEDISAQEETKIWVPKLGTFDERLDAIAAHKARGGQSWYYICLDPRGKYLNRFTDYPTLKVRLLPWVNYRYRLTGYLHWGGNFWTDRPFENVQPDWGGGFLLPAGDNAIVYPDPEHDGVFVSERLEVMREGIEDYELLMESARRAPERTDALARAVMPTFTEYIRDVRE
;
A
#
# COMPACT_ATOMS: atom_id res chain seq x y z
N MET A 1 4.37 -17.78 -14.32
CA MET A 1 3.80 -19.09 -13.93
C MET A 1 3.15 -18.91 -12.57
N LEU A 2 2.07 -19.63 -12.29
CA LEU A 2 1.34 -19.62 -11.03
C LEU A 2 1.43 -21.00 -10.40
N SER A 3 1.74 -21.02 -9.11
CA SER A 3 1.69 -22.24 -8.32
C SER A 3 0.24 -22.65 -8.11
N THR A 4 -0.14 -23.81 -8.66
CA THR A 4 -1.51 -24.29 -8.75
C THR A 4 -1.62 -25.67 -8.11
N ASP A 5 -2.55 -25.82 -7.17
CA ASP A 5 -2.84 -27.11 -6.53
C ASP A 5 -3.94 -27.86 -7.32
N LEU A 6 -3.56 -28.97 -7.96
CA LEU A 6 -4.47 -29.80 -8.76
C LEU A 6 -4.79 -31.12 -8.05
N VAL A 7 -6.00 -31.65 -8.23
CA VAL A 7 -6.34 -33.00 -7.78
C VAL A 7 -6.07 -34.00 -8.91
N GLU A 8 -5.05 -34.82 -8.75
CA GLU A 8 -4.68 -35.87 -9.70
C GLU A 8 -4.68 -37.22 -8.98
N ASN A 9 -5.49 -38.18 -9.46
CA ASN A 9 -5.65 -39.50 -8.85
C ASN A 9 -6.00 -39.45 -7.34
N GLY A 10 -6.84 -38.49 -6.94
CA GLY A 10 -7.28 -38.32 -5.55
C GLY A 10 -6.23 -37.70 -4.62
N ARG A 11 -5.11 -37.18 -5.15
CA ARG A 11 -4.08 -36.48 -4.38
C ARG A 11 -3.90 -35.06 -4.87
N ILE A 12 -3.56 -34.15 -3.97
CA ILE A 12 -3.17 -32.79 -4.31
C ILE A 12 -1.74 -32.80 -4.84
N VAL A 13 -1.54 -32.27 -6.04
CA VAL A 13 -0.25 -32.10 -6.70
C VAL A 13 -0.08 -30.63 -7.06
N ARG A 14 0.98 -30.01 -6.54
CA ARG A 14 1.34 -28.64 -6.88
C ARG A 14 2.09 -28.59 -8.20
N LYS A 15 1.65 -27.72 -9.12
CA LYS A 15 2.28 -27.51 -10.42
C LYS A 15 2.40 -26.02 -10.73
N GLU A 16 3.46 -25.66 -11.44
CA GLU A 16 3.58 -24.34 -12.05
C GLU A 16 2.85 -24.34 -13.39
N LEU A 17 1.85 -23.47 -13.52
CA LEU A 17 1.07 -23.33 -14.76
C LEU A 17 1.15 -21.90 -15.31
N PRO A 18 0.97 -21.69 -16.62
CA PRO A 18 0.75 -20.34 -17.15
C PRO A 18 -0.46 -19.67 -16.49
N ALA A 19 -0.41 -18.35 -16.32
CA ALA A 19 -1.49 -17.62 -15.66
C ALA A 19 -2.83 -17.70 -16.41
N ASN A 20 -2.79 -17.95 -17.72
CA ASN A 20 -3.95 -18.16 -18.58
C ASN A 20 -4.34 -19.63 -18.75
N ASP A 21 -3.75 -20.56 -17.98
CA ASP A 21 -4.14 -21.98 -18.01
C ASP A 21 -5.52 -22.13 -17.33
N PRO A 22 -6.52 -22.75 -17.99
CA PRO A 22 -7.85 -22.93 -17.40
C PRO A 22 -7.86 -23.66 -16.07
N ARG A 23 -6.86 -24.52 -15.81
CA ARG A 23 -6.73 -25.25 -14.54
C ARG A 23 -6.25 -24.33 -13.42
N ALA A 24 -5.38 -23.36 -13.73
CA ALA A 24 -4.94 -22.35 -12.77
C ALA A 24 -6.12 -21.44 -12.40
N GLU A 25 -6.90 -21.00 -13.38
CA GLU A 25 -8.12 -20.23 -13.13
C GLU A 25 -9.13 -21.01 -12.29
N GLN A 26 -9.43 -22.26 -12.65
CA GLN A 26 -10.38 -23.08 -11.89
C GLN A 26 -9.93 -23.29 -10.44
N ASN A 27 -8.62 -23.48 -10.21
CA ASN A 27 -8.06 -23.56 -8.87
C ASN A 27 -8.24 -22.24 -8.09
N LEU A 28 -7.93 -21.09 -8.70
CA LEU A 28 -8.14 -19.77 -8.09
C LEU A 28 -9.62 -19.55 -7.73
N ARG A 29 -10.55 -19.84 -8.65
CA ARG A 29 -11.99 -19.70 -8.41
C ARG A 29 -12.45 -20.55 -7.23
N GLU A 30 -12.01 -21.80 -7.18
CA GLU A 30 -12.37 -22.71 -6.08
C GLU A 30 -11.79 -22.22 -4.74
N PHE A 31 -10.53 -21.78 -4.73
CA PHE A 31 -9.92 -21.15 -3.55
C PHE A 31 -10.72 -19.92 -3.08
N LEU A 32 -11.09 -19.01 -3.98
CA LEU A 32 -11.83 -17.80 -3.63
C LEU A 32 -13.23 -18.11 -3.07
N ARG A 33 -13.92 -19.12 -3.60
CA ARG A 33 -15.22 -19.58 -3.05
C ARG A 33 -15.07 -20.12 -1.64
N GLN A 34 -14.06 -20.96 -1.40
CA GLN A 34 -13.77 -21.48 -0.07
C GLN A 34 -13.37 -20.37 0.90
N LEU A 35 -12.52 -19.44 0.46
CA LEU A 35 -12.13 -18.26 1.23
C LEU A 35 -13.36 -17.43 1.61
N ARG A 36 -14.27 -17.16 0.66
CA ARG A 36 -15.50 -16.43 0.94
C ARG A 36 -16.37 -17.11 1.99
N ASN A 37 -16.55 -18.42 1.87
CA ASN A 37 -17.34 -19.18 2.85
C ASN A 37 -16.70 -19.10 4.23
N HIS A 38 -15.39 -19.29 4.32
CA HIS A 38 -14.63 -19.12 5.55
C HIS A 38 -14.79 -17.72 6.15
N LEU A 39 -14.61 -16.67 5.34
CA LEU A 39 -14.78 -15.28 5.79
C LEU A 39 -16.20 -14.98 6.28
N LYS A 40 -17.23 -15.59 5.68
CA LYS A 40 -18.62 -15.48 6.15
C LYS A 40 -18.82 -16.18 7.49
N GLU A 41 -18.37 -17.42 7.62
CA GLU A 41 -18.46 -18.20 8.86
C GLU A 41 -17.78 -17.49 10.04
N LYS A 42 -16.65 -16.82 9.76
CA LYS A 42 -15.91 -16.03 10.76
C LYS A 42 -16.50 -14.64 11.01
N GLY A 43 -17.45 -14.18 10.20
CA GLY A 43 -17.99 -12.81 10.25
C GLY A 43 -16.97 -11.73 9.83
N TRP A 44 -15.99 -12.09 9.02
CA TRP A 44 -14.88 -11.21 8.61
C TRP A 44 -15.05 -10.58 7.23
N LEU A 45 -16.08 -10.99 6.47
CA LEU A 45 -16.25 -10.54 5.09
C LEU A 45 -16.30 -9.01 4.94
N SER A 46 -16.91 -8.29 5.90
CA SER A 46 -16.99 -6.82 5.88
C SER A 46 -15.69 -6.10 6.23
N ARG A 47 -14.68 -6.83 6.71
CA ARG A 47 -13.35 -6.32 7.10
C ARG A 47 -12.24 -6.75 6.15
N TYR A 48 -12.57 -7.59 5.17
CA TYR A 48 -11.63 -8.15 4.23
C TYR A 48 -11.49 -7.28 2.99
N VAL A 49 -10.26 -7.15 2.50
CA VAL A 49 -9.90 -6.47 1.24
C VAL A 49 -9.00 -7.43 0.47
N GLN A 50 -9.25 -7.62 -0.82
CA GLN A 50 -8.46 -8.55 -1.65
C GLN A 50 -7.40 -7.78 -2.44
N HIS A 51 -6.13 -8.01 -2.11
CA HIS A 51 -5.02 -7.64 -2.99
C HIS A 51 -4.88 -8.65 -4.12
N VAL A 52 -4.71 -8.20 -5.36
CA VAL A 52 -4.67 -9.05 -6.55
C VAL A 52 -3.24 -9.13 -7.11
N HIS A 53 -2.55 -8.00 -7.24
CA HIS A 53 -1.21 -7.94 -7.82
C HIS A 53 -0.44 -6.72 -7.34
N ASP A 54 0.85 -6.91 -7.09
CA ASP A 54 1.77 -5.82 -6.72
C ASP A 54 2.30 -5.15 -7.99
N GLU A 55 2.05 -3.85 -8.16
CA GLU A 55 2.50 -3.03 -9.29
C GLU A 55 2.32 -3.68 -10.69
N PRO A 56 1.11 -4.16 -11.08
CA PRO A 56 0.92 -4.75 -12.42
C PRO A 56 1.17 -3.68 -13.51
N HIS A 57 1.97 -4.05 -14.52
CA HIS A 57 2.42 -3.11 -15.55
C HIS A 57 2.66 -3.79 -16.90
N GLY A 58 2.65 -2.99 -17.97
CA GLY A 58 3.00 -3.43 -19.32
C GLY A 58 2.23 -4.67 -19.79
N ALA A 59 2.96 -5.75 -20.08
CA ALA A 59 2.40 -6.98 -20.64
C ALA A 59 1.51 -7.77 -19.66
N GLU A 60 1.55 -7.45 -18.36
CA GLU A 60 0.76 -8.13 -17.33
C GLU A 60 -0.67 -7.59 -17.24
N MET A 61 -0.94 -6.40 -17.78
CA MET A 61 -2.24 -5.73 -17.63
C MET A 61 -3.45 -6.54 -18.11
N PRO A 62 -3.40 -7.28 -19.26
CA PRO A 62 -4.52 -8.10 -19.69
C PRO A 62 -4.85 -9.23 -18.71
N ILE A 63 -3.83 -9.91 -18.18
CA ILE A 63 -4.05 -11.02 -17.24
C ILE A 63 -4.42 -10.53 -15.84
N TYR A 64 -3.86 -9.39 -15.42
CA TYR A 64 -4.26 -8.68 -14.20
C TYR A 64 -5.76 -8.37 -14.21
N ARG A 65 -6.25 -7.74 -15.28
CA ARG A 65 -7.68 -7.42 -15.43
C ARG A 65 -8.57 -8.67 -15.32
N HIS A 66 -8.14 -9.76 -15.95
CA HIS A 66 -8.85 -11.04 -15.87
C HIS A 66 -8.94 -11.56 -14.41
N PHE A 67 -7.86 -11.44 -13.63
CA PHE A 67 -7.89 -11.82 -12.21
C PHE A 67 -8.74 -10.90 -11.34
N VAL A 68 -8.72 -9.58 -11.58
CA VAL A 68 -9.63 -8.65 -10.91
C VAL A 68 -11.09 -9.05 -11.18
N HIS A 69 -11.41 -9.41 -12.43
CA HIS A 69 -12.74 -9.88 -12.79
C HIS A 69 -13.12 -11.16 -12.04
N ILE A 70 -12.27 -12.18 -12.05
CA ILE A 70 -12.48 -13.43 -11.27
C ILE A 70 -12.71 -13.13 -9.79
N VAL A 71 -11.90 -12.25 -9.18
CA VAL A 71 -12.07 -11.85 -7.79
C VAL A 71 -13.43 -11.18 -7.56
N SER A 72 -13.87 -10.30 -8.46
CA SER A 72 -15.17 -9.64 -8.35
C SER A 72 -16.35 -10.60 -8.43
N GLU A 73 -16.24 -11.66 -9.25
CA GLU A 73 -17.27 -12.69 -9.41
C GLU A 73 -17.36 -13.60 -8.17
N GLU A 74 -16.21 -14.04 -7.66
CA GLU A 74 -16.16 -15.03 -6.58
C GLU A 74 -16.25 -14.39 -5.18
N LEU A 75 -15.77 -13.15 -5.02
CA LEU A 75 -15.86 -12.34 -3.79
C LEU A 75 -16.74 -11.08 -3.96
N PRO A 76 -18.01 -11.19 -4.40
CA PRO A 76 -18.84 -10.02 -4.66
C PRO A 76 -19.06 -9.19 -3.39
N GLY A 77 -18.83 -7.88 -3.50
CA GLY A 77 -18.89 -6.92 -2.41
C GLY A 77 -17.59 -6.77 -1.60
N VAL A 78 -16.58 -7.60 -1.84
CA VAL A 78 -15.23 -7.41 -1.27
C VAL A 78 -14.49 -6.39 -2.14
N PRO A 79 -13.95 -5.30 -1.58
CA PRO A 79 -13.14 -4.36 -2.33
C PRO A 79 -11.79 -4.99 -2.70
N THR A 80 -11.31 -4.66 -3.91
CA THR A 80 -9.94 -4.92 -4.34
C THR A 80 -9.03 -3.73 -4.05
N LEU A 81 -7.74 -3.98 -3.82
CA LEU A 81 -6.74 -2.96 -3.51
C LEU A 81 -5.39 -3.37 -4.09
N ASP A 82 -4.74 -2.52 -4.88
CA ASP A 82 -3.42 -2.82 -5.43
C ASP A 82 -2.50 -1.58 -5.47
N ALA A 83 -1.21 -1.82 -5.29
CA ALA A 83 -0.15 -0.84 -5.52
C ALA A 83 0.01 -0.59 -7.02
N ILE A 84 0.06 0.68 -7.42
CA ILE A 84 0.12 1.07 -8.85
C ILE A 84 1.06 2.26 -9.06
N SER A 85 1.45 2.48 -10.32
CA SER A 85 2.08 3.72 -10.75
C SER A 85 1.11 4.52 -11.64
N LEU A 86 0.81 5.77 -11.29
CA LEU A 86 0.03 6.64 -12.20
C LEU A 86 0.88 7.24 -13.33
N SER A 87 2.18 6.94 -13.39
CA SER A 87 3.02 7.25 -14.55
C SER A 87 2.88 6.21 -15.67
N GLU A 88 2.14 5.11 -15.43
CA GLU A 88 1.96 4.01 -16.37
C GLU A 88 0.52 3.91 -16.88
N ASP A 89 0.26 2.93 -17.75
CA ASP A 89 -1.10 2.63 -18.23
C ASP A 89 -1.95 2.05 -17.11
N ILE A 90 -3.03 2.77 -16.77
CA ILE A 90 -3.98 2.40 -15.72
C ILE A 90 -5.32 1.92 -16.28
N SER A 91 -5.44 1.67 -17.59
CA SER A 91 -6.70 1.31 -18.24
C SER A 91 -7.32 0.02 -17.68
N ALA A 92 -6.51 -0.94 -17.27
CA ALA A 92 -6.97 -2.17 -16.61
C ALA A 92 -7.21 -2.04 -15.09
N GLN A 93 -6.94 -0.85 -14.51
CA GLN A 93 -7.14 -0.57 -13.08
C GLN A 93 -8.52 -0.03 -12.73
N GLU A 94 -9.37 0.25 -13.72
CA GLU A 94 -10.70 0.83 -13.49
C GLU A 94 -11.62 -0.09 -12.66
N GLU A 95 -11.37 -1.40 -12.69
CA GLU A 95 -12.11 -2.41 -11.93
C GLU A 95 -11.61 -2.54 -10.47
N THR A 96 -10.47 -1.92 -10.15
CA THR A 96 -9.86 -1.96 -8.81
C THR A 96 -10.48 -0.91 -7.90
N LYS A 97 -11.02 -1.34 -6.76
CA LYS A 97 -11.79 -0.45 -5.88
C LYS A 97 -10.92 0.60 -5.17
N ILE A 98 -9.76 0.19 -4.67
CA ILE A 98 -8.83 1.04 -3.92
C ILE A 98 -7.52 1.15 -4.69
N TRP A 99 -7.25 2.32 -5.24
CA TRP A 99 -5.96 2.60 -5.89
C TRP A 99 -4.93 2.98 -4.83
N VAL A 100 -3.75 2.38 -4.88
CA VAL A 100 -2.64 2.75 -4.00
C VAL A 100 -1.46 3.23 -4.86
N PRO A 101 -1.53 4.44 -5.43
CA PRO A 101 -0.46 4.95 -6.29
C PRO A 101 0.81 5.29 -5.51
N LYS A 102 1.98 5.07 -6.12
CA LYS A 102 3.27 5.41 -5.52
C LYS A 102 3.44 6.93 -5.43
N LEU A 103 3.87 7.44 -4.28
CA LEU A 103 4.23 8.86 -4.14
C LEU A 103 5.28 9.26 -5.20
N GLY A 104 5.09 10.42 -5.84
CA GLY A 104 5.92 10.87 -6.96
C GLY A 104 5.43 10.42 -8.34
N THR A 105 4.47 9.50 -8.43
CA THR A 105 3.87 9.09 -9.72
C THR A 105 2.56 9.79 -10.04
N PHE A 106 1.97 10.48 -9.05
CA PHE A 106 0.65 11.11 -9.17
C PHE A 106 0.64 12.62 -8.92
N ASP A 107 1.81 13.24 -8.77
CA ASP A 107 1.95 14.67 -8.46
C ASP A 107 1.13 15.57 -9.41
N GLU A 108 1.13 15.23 -10.69
CA GLU A 108 0.40 15.92 -11.76
C GLU A 108 -0.88 15.18 -12.20
N ARG A 109 -1.28 14.12 -11.47
CA ARG A 109 -2.39 13.21 -11.83
C ARG A 109 -3.48 13.14 -10.76
N LEU A 110 -3.60 14.17 -9.92
CA LEU A 110 -4.66 14.27 -8.91
C LEU A 110 -6.07 14.31 -9.53
N ASP A 111 -6.18 14.75 -10.78
CA ASP A 111 -7.41 14.71 -11.57
C ASP A 111 -7.87 13.27 -11.86
N ALA A 112 -6.94 12.36 -12.19
CA ALA A 112 -7.22 10.95 -12.39
C ALA A 112 -7.71 10.29 -11.09
N ILE A 113 -7.07 10.62 -9.96
CA ILE A 113 -7.53 10.19 -8.63
C ILE A 113 -8.93 10.72 -8.32
N ALA A 114 -9.19 12.00 -8.63
CA ALA A 114 -10.52 12.59 -8.44
C ALA A 114 -11.60 11.91 -9.30
N ALA A 115 -11.28 11.60 -10.56
CA ALA A 115 -12.18 10.88 -11.46
C ALA A 115 -12.50 9.46 -10.98
N HIS A 116 -11.49 8.74 -10.47
CA HIS A 116 -11.68 7.43 -9.85
C HIS A 116 -12.61 7.49 -8.64
N LYS A 117 -12.35 8.44 -7.74
CA LYS A 117 -13.19 8.66 -6.55
C LYS A 117 -14.62 9.06 -6.91
N ALA A 118 -14.82 9.85 -7.97
CA ALA A 118 -16.15 10.24 -8.44
C ALA A 118 -17.00 9.05 -8.92
N ARG A 119 -16.37 7.96 -9.38
CA ARG A 119 -17.03 6.68 -9.71
C ARG A 119 -17.20 5.76 -8.49
N GLY A 120 -16.96 6.28 -7.28
CA GLY A 120 -17.06 5.55 -6.03
C GLY A 120 -15.79 4.80 -5.62
N GLY A 121 -14.67 4.99 -6.32
CA GLY A 121 -13.37 4.46 -5.92
C GLY A 121 -12.83 5.07 -4.63
N GLN A 122 -11.79 4.46 -4.08
CA GLN A 122 -10.96 5.06 -3.03
C GLN A 122 -9.51 5.18 -3.52
N SER A 123 -8.75 6.08 -2.90
CA SER A 123 -7.33 6.22 -3.19
C SER A 123 -6.56 6.33 -1.88
N TRP A 124 -5.62 5.43 -1.70
CA TRP A 124 -4.55 5.54 -0.72
C TRP A 124 -3.32 6.13 -1.44
N TYR A 125 -2.14 5.97 -0.86
CA TYR A 125 -0.86 6.02 -1.56
C TYR A 125 0.15 5.12 -0.84
N TYR A 126 1.27 4.81 -1.49
CA TYR A 126 2.38 4.13 -0.84
C TYR A 126 3.72 4.78 -1.14
N ILE A 127 4.69 4.39 -0.32
CA ILE A 127 6.12 4.59 -0.56
C ILE A 127 6.83 3.25 -0.32
N CYS A 128 8.04 3.15 -0.85
CA CYS A 128 8.95 2.02 -0.65
C CYS A 128 10.39 2.56 -0.69
N LEU A 129 11.31 1.80 -1.28
CA LEU A 129 12.67 2.23 -1.61
C LEU A 129 12.75 3.51 -2.48
N ASP A 130 11.60 3.94 -3.03
CA ASP A 130 11.32 5.20 -3.69
C ASP A 130 9.98 5.81 -3.18
N PRO A 131 9.78 7.12 -3.29
CA PRO A 131 10.70 8.13 -3.83
C PRO A 131 11.81 8.54 -2.86
N ARG A 132 12.88 9.13 -3.40
CA ARG A 132 14.04 9.64 -2.64
C ARG A 132 14.18 11.17 -2.73
N GLY A 133 15.21 11.71 -2.08
CA GLY A 133 15.60 13.11 -2.21
C GLY A 133 14.67 14.05 -1.45
N LYS A 134 13.93 14.91 -2.14
CA LYS A 134 13.04 15.89 -1.49
C LYS A 134 11.72 15.30 -1.01
N TYR A 135 11.27 14.20 -1.61
CA TYR A 135 10.03 13.54 -1.20
C TYR A 135 10.09 13.03 0.24
N LEU A 136 8.90 12.85 0.80
CA LEU A 136 8.71 12.19 2.09
C LEU A 136 9.07 10.71 1.94
N ASN A 137 9.79 10.19 2.91
CA ASN A 137 10.01 8.77 3.09
C ASN A 137 10.36 8.50 4.56
N ARG A 138 10.47 7.23 4.94
CA ARG A 138 10.74 6.77 6.31
C ARG A 138 12.04 5.98 6.45
N PHE A 139 13.02 6.28 5.60
CA PHE A 139 14.37 5.75 5.75
C PHE A 139 15.02 6.25 7.04
N THR A 140 15.94 5.47 7.58
CA THR A 140 16.62 5.74 8.86
C THR A 140 17.50 6.99 8.80
N ASP A 141 18.04 7.32 7.63
CA ASP A 141 18.89 8.50 7.40
C ASP A 141 18.10 9.77 7.04
N TYR A 142 16.77 9.70 7.01
CA TYR A 142 15.91 10.84 6.71
C TYR A 142 15.49 11.58 7.99
N PRO A 143 15.32 12.91 7.93
CA PRO A 143 14.74 13.65 9.05
C PRO A 143 13.36 13.10 9.40
N THR A 144 13.11 12.87 10.69
CA THR A 144 11.84 12.31 11.21
C THR A 144 10.62 13.14 10.84
N LEU A 145 10.80 14.46 10.62
CA LEU A 145 9.77 15.33 10.05
C LEU A 145 9.14 14.76 8.77
N LYS A 146 9.94 14.13 7.91
CA LYS A 146 9.41 13.51 6.69
C LYS A 146 8.43 12.37 6.98
N VAL A 147 8.67 11.63 8.05
CA VAL A 147 7.79 10.55 8.51
C VAL A 147 6.51 11.13 9.09
N ARG A 148 6.62 12.16 9.95
CA ARG A 148 5.47 12.85 10.56
C ARG A 148 4.51 13.41 9.50
N LEU A 149 5.05 13.90 8.39
CA LEU A 149 4.27 14.49 7.30
C LEU A 149 3.61 13.47 6.37
N LEU A 150 3.87 12.16 6.49
CA LEU A 150 3.22 11.16 5.64
C LEU A 150 1.68 11.23 5.77
N PRO A 151 1.07 11.18 6.97
CA PRO A 151 -0.38 11.27 7.08
C PRO A 151 -0.95 12.66 6.70
N TRP A 152 -0.13 13.71 6.70
CA TRP A 152 -0.53 15.02 6.18
C TRP A 152 -0.81 14.99 4.68
N VAL A 153 -0.13 14.12 3.91
CA VAL A 153 -0.43 13.88 2.48
C VAL A 153 -1.88 13.43 2.32
N ASN A 154 -2.37 12.54 3.19
CA ASN A 154 -3.76 12.07 3.16
C ASN A 154 -4.74 13.23 3.31
N TYR A 155 -4.53 14.08 4.32
CA TYR A 155 -5.38 15.25 4.52
C TYR A 155 -5.30 16.23 3.33
N ARG A 156 -4.08 16.58 2.92
CA ARG A 156 -3.79 17.65 1.94
C ARG A 156 -4.29 17.33 0.53
N TYR A 157 -4.27 16.05 0.16
CA TYR A 157 -4.62 15.55 -1.17
C TYR A 157 -5.87 14.66 -1.17
N ARG A 158 -6.60 14.62 -0.04
CA ARG A 158 -7.86 13.89 0.13
C ARG A 158 -7.72 12.40 -0.18
N LEU A 159 -6.63 11.79 0.25
CA LEU A 159 -6.42 10.34 0.17
C LEU A 159 -6.93 9.69 1.47
N THR A 160 -7.35 8.44 1.40
CA THR A 160 -8.05 7.74 2.49
C THR A 160 -7.18 6.69 3.18
N GLY A 161 -5.90 6.58 2.83
CA GLY A 161 -5.00 5.62 3.45
C GLY A 161 -3.55 5.72 2.96
N TYR A 162 -2.68 5.01 3.67
CA TYR A 162 -1.25 4.93 3.43
C TYR A 162 -0.82 3.47 3.51
N LEU A 163 0.10 3.06 2.64
CA LEU A 163 0.69 1.73 2.64
C LEU A 163 2.23 1.81 2.62
N HIS A 164 2.86 0.84 3.28
CA HIS A 164 4.26 0.52 3.09
C HIS A 164 4.48 -0.98 3.27
N TRP A 165 5.32 -1.58 2.43
CA TRP A 165 5.59 -3.02 2.44
C TRP A 165 6.40 -3.50 3.67
N GLY A 166 7.47 -2.79 4.03
CA GLY A 166 8.39 -3.18 5.11
C GLY A 166 7.90 -2.94 6.54
N GLY A 167 6.94 -3.71 7.05
CA GLY A 167 6.61 -3.68 8.48
C GLY A 167 7.77 -4.17 9.35
N ASN A 168 8.18 -5.41 9.10
CA ASN A 168 9.11 -6.22 9.89
C ASN A 168 9.91 -7.20 9.02
N PHE A 169 10.30 -6.82 7.80
CA PHE A 169 11.10 -7.67 6.91
C PHE A 169 12.57 -7.69 7.38
N TRP A 170 12.84 -8.41 8.45
CA TRP A 170 14.15 -8.48 9.08
C TRP A 170 15.11 -9.43 8.36
N THR A 171 16.40 -9.17 8.50
CA THR A 171 17.48 -10.11 8.18
C THR A 171 17.94 -10.84 9.44
N ASP A 172 19.01 -11.63 9.30
CA ASP A 172 19.73 -12.26 10.40
C ASP A 172 20.32 -11.26 11.41
N ARG A 173 20.58 -10.01 10.99
CA ARG A 173 21.22 -8.95 11.78
C ARG A 173 20.46 -7.63 11.67
N PRO A 174 19.23 -7.53 12.19
CA PRO A 174 18.33 -6.40 11.93
C PRO A 174 18.76 -5.10 12.62
N PHE A 175 19.61 -5.17 13.66
CA PHE A 175 20.13 -4.00 14.36
C PHE A 175 21.45 -3.50 13.75
N GLU A 176 22.24 -4.40 13.17
CA GLU A 176 23.55 -4.08 12.59
C GLU A 176 23.48 -3.79 11.08
N ASN A 177 22.57 -4.46 10.36
CA ASN A 177 22.38 -4.29 8.93
C ASN A 177 20.97 -3.79 8.60
N VAL A 178 20.84 -2.47 8.52
CA VAL A 178 19.60 -1.79 8.13
C VAL A 178 19.45 -1.62 6.61
N GLN A 179 20.39 -2.12 5.81
CA GLN A 179 20.40 -2.05 4.33
C GLN A 179 20.51 -3.46 3.73
N PRO A 180 19.46 -4.28 3.84
CA PRO A 180 19.50 -5.64 3.33
C PRO A 180 19.63 -5.71 1.81
N ASP A 181 20.24 -6.80 1.31
CA ASP A 181 20.25 -7.13 -0.12
C ASP A 181 18.85 -7.63 -0.53
N TRP A 182 18.29 -6.99 -1.54
CA TRP A 182 16.99 -7.32 -2.15
C TRP A 182 17.12 -8.30 -3.32
N GLY A 183 18.33 -8.79 -3.58
CA GLY A 183 18.66 -9.69 -4.67
C GLY A 183 19.64 -9.06 -5.66
N GLY A 184 20.60 -9.88 -6.13
CA GLY A 184 21.55 -9.47 -7.17
C GLY A 184 22.51 -8.35 -6.75
N GLY A 185 22.72 -8.13 -5.45
CA GLY A 185 23.57 -7.07 -4.91
C GLY A 185 22.88 -5.70 -4.84
N PHE A 186 21.55 -5.64 -5.04
CA PHE A 186 20.78 -4.42 -4.89
C PHE A 186 20.42 -4.19 -3.42
N LEU A 187 21.09 -3.22 -2.78
CA LEU A 187 20.81 -2.87 -1.38
C LEU A 187 19.60 -1.94 -1.26
N LEU A 188 18.71 -2.27 -0.34
CA LEU A 188 17.62 -1.37 0.04
C LEU A 188 18.16 -0.12 0.76
N PRO A 189 17.47 1.04 0.64
CA PRO A 189 17.72 2.18 1.52
C PRO A 189 17.60 1.78 2.99
N ALA A 190 18.38 2.45 3.84
CA ALA A 190 18.42 2.14 5.26
C ALA A 190 17.02 2.22 5.89
N GLY A 191 16.53 1.12 6.45
CA GLY A 191 15.24 1.07 7.14
C GLY A 191 13.99 1.01 6.25
N ASP A 192 14.11 0.84 4.93
CA ASP A 192 12.95 0.61 4.04
C ASP A 192 12.18 -0.66 4.43
N ASN A 193 12.92 -1.73 4.75
CA ASN A 193 12.43 -3.07 5.04
C ASN A 193 11.69 -3.22 6.38
N ALA A 194 11.93 -2.33 7.34
CA ALA A 194 11.35 -2.46 8.69
C ALA A 194 11.17 -1.11 9.40
N ILE A 195 10.07 -0.99 10.14
CA ILE A 195 9.81 0.14 11.07
C ILE A 195 9.71 -0.31 12.53
N VAL A 196 9.62 -1.61 12.77
CA VAL A 196 9.75 -2.23 14.09
C VAL A 196 10.92 -3.20 14.09
N TYR A 197 11.47 -3.50 15.25
CA TYR A 197 12.63 -4.38 15.41
C TYR A 197 12.30 -5.54 16.36
N PRO A 198 12.91 -6.73 16.21
CA PRO A 198 12.54 -7.88 17.02
C PRO A 198 12.98 -7.72 18.48
N ASP A 199 12.12 -8.12 19.42
CA ASP A 199 12.43 -8.26 20.84
C ASP A 199 12.23 -9.74 21.26
N PRO A 200 13.23 -10.60 21.00
CA PRO A 200 13.10 -12.04 21.25
C PRO A 200 13.03 -12.40 22.73
N GLU A 201 13.51 -11.53 23.63
CA GLU A 201 13.45 -11.77 25.08
C GLU A 201 12.02 -11.67 25.62
N HIS A 202 11.17 -10.87 24.96
CA HIS A 202 9.80 -10.61 25.39
C HIS A 202 8.72 -11.13 24.43
N ASP A 203 9.08 -11.92 23.41
CA ASP A 203 8.16 -12.38 22.34
C ASP A 203 7.41 -11.20 21.67
N GLY A 204 8.16 -10.13 21.36
CA GLY A 204 7.58 -8.86 20.95
C GLY A 204 8.40 -8.10 19.91
N VAL A 205 8.12 -6.81 19.82
CA VAL A 205 8.86 -5.88 18.96
C VAL A 205 9.23 -4.61 19.71
N PHE A 206 10.44 -4.12 19.47
CA PHE A 206 10.80 -2.75 19.81
C PHE A 206 10.18 -1.79 18.80
N VAL A 207 9.55 -0.75 19.33
CA VAL A 207 9.04 0.36 18.54
C VAL A 207 10.20 1.28 18.17
N SER A 208 10.35 1.59 16.89
CA SER A 208 11.34 2.57 16.45
C SER A 208 10.85 4.00 16.66
N GLU A 209 11.78 4.94 16.77
CA GLU A 209 11.47 6.38 16.74
C GLU A 209 10.63 6.75 15.50
N ARG A 210 10.90 6.13 14.35
CA ARG A 210 10.15 6.37 13.11
C ARG A 210 8.68 5.95 13.25
N LEU A 211 8.38 4.86 13.94
CA LEU A 211 6.99 4.45 14.17
C LEU A 211 6.28 5.38 15.16
N GLU A 212 6.95 5.84 16.22
CA GLU A 212 6.37 6.84 17.15
C GLU A 212 6.09 8.16 16.43
N VAL A 213 7.01 8.65 15.62
CA VAL A 213 6.80 9.87 14.83
C VAL A 213 5.70 9.68 13.77
N MET A 214 5.57 8.47 13.21
CA MET A 214 4.46 8.15 12.32
C MET A 214 3.13 8.16 13.08
N ARG A 215 3.08 7.64 14.32
CA ARG A 215 1.89 7.71 15.18
C ARG A 215 1.50 9.17 15.45
N GLU A 216 2.45 10.04 15.77
CA GLU A 216 2.19 11.48 15.93
C GLU A 216 1.63 12.10 14.64
N GLY A 217 2.16 11.72 13.48
CA GLY A 217 1.61 12.16 12.19
C GLY A 217 0.16 11.71 11.98
N ILE A 218 -0.21 10.50 12.41
CA ILE A 218 -1.57 9.98 12.34
C ILE A 218 -2.49 10.77 13.27
N GLU A 219 -2.02 11.10 14.48
CA GLU A 219 -2.74 11.98 15.41
C GLU A 219 -2.95 13.38 14.82
N ASP A 220 -1.94 13.95 14.17
CA ASP A 220 -2.07 15.22 13.44
C ASP A 220 -3.16 15.13 12.36
N TYR A 221 -3.22 14.02 11.60
CA TYR A 221 -4.25 13.80 10.58
C TYR A 221 -5.66 13.80 11.19
N GLU A 222 -5.89 13.09 12.30
CA GLU A 222 -7.18 13.07 12.98
C GLU A 222 -7.56 14.47 13.51
N LEU A 223 -6.59 15.21 14.07
CA LEU A 223 -6.80 16.60 14.50
C LEU A 223 -7.15 17.53 13.32
N LEU A 224 -6.49 17.38 12.18
CA LEU A 224 -6.83 18.12 10.96
C LEU A 224 -8.25 17.78 10.49
N MET A 225 -8.65 16.50 10.53
CA MET A 225 -10.01 16.09 10.17
C MET A 225 -11.07 16.70 11.09
N GLU A 226 -10.86 16.70 12.42
CA GLU A 226 -11.77 17.36 13.37
C GLU A 226 -11.78 18.88 13.22
N SER A 227 -10.62 19.49 12.97
CA SER A 227 -10.48 20.93 12.72
C SER A 227 -11.24 21.33 11.45
N ALA A 228 -11.14 20.54 10.38
CA ALA A 228 -11.81 20.78 9.11
C ALA A 228 -13.34 20.72 9.21
N ARG A 229 -13.89 19.93 10.15
CA ARG A 229 -15.35 19.94 10.43
C ARG A 229 -15.83 21.28 10.99
N ARG A 230 -14.95 22.05 11.64
CA ARG A 230 -15.29 23.32 12.29
C ARG A 230 -14.88 24.54 11.47
N ALA A 231 -13.73 24.47 10.80
CA ALA A 231 -13.12 25.61 10.10
C ALA A 231 -12.39 25.17 8.81
N PRO A 232 -13.10 24.57 7.83
CA PRO A 232 -12.48 23.88 6.69
C PRO A 232 -11.49 24.75 5.91
N GLU A 233 -11.85 25.99 5.60
CA GLU A 233 -10.99 26.92 4.84
C GLU A 233 -9.68 27.24 5.57
N ARG A 234 -9.74 27.42 6.90
CA ARG A 234 -8.57 27.71 7.73
C ARG A 234 -7.68 26.49 7.87
N THR A 235 -8.25 25.31 8.10
CA THR A 235 -7.50 24.06 8.21
C THR A 235 -6.83 23.71 6.88
N ASP A 236 -7.52 23.93 5.76
CA ASP A 236 -6.94 23.74 4.44
C ASP A 236 -5.82 24.74 4.12
N ALA A 237 -5.97 26.00 4.54
CA ALA A 237 -4.91 27.00 4.42
C ALA A 237 -3.67 26.64 5.25
N LEU A 238 -3.87 26.13 6.48
CA LEU A 238 -2.78 25.62 7.33
C LEU A 238 -2.06 24.45 6.67
N ALA A 239 -2.79 23.43 6.22
CA ALA A 239 -2.19 22.26 5.55
C ALA A 239 -1.43 22.68 4.28
N ARG A 240 -1.94 23.64 3.51
CA ARG A 240 -1.25 24.23 2.35
C ARG A 240 0.01 25.00 2.73
N ALA A 241 0.02 25.72 3.84
CA ALA A 241 1.19 26.45 4.31
C ALA A 241 2.29 25.50 4.81
N VAL A 242 1.90 24.44 5.52
CA VAL A 242 2.80 23.39 6.03
C VAL A 242 3.40 22.56 4.89
N MET A 243 2.57 22.18 3.91
CA MET A 243 2.94 21.36 2.76
C MET A 243 2.34 21.97 1.47
N PRO A 244 3.04 22.94 0.85
CA PRO A 244 2.61 23.52 -0.43
C PRO A 244 2.53 22.49 -1.56
N THR A 245 3.55 21.63 -1.67
CA THR A 245 3.69 20.58 -2.70
C THR A 245 4.16 19.27 -2.06
N PHE A 246 4.25 18.18 -2.83
CA PHE A 246 4.77 16.90 -2.34
C PHE A 246 6.27 16.92 -1.96
N THR A 247 7.02 17.94 -2.42
CA THR A 247 8.47 18.07 -2.19
C THR A 247 8.87 19.32 -1.44
N GLU A 248 7.92 20.20 -1.14
CA GLU A 248 8.10 21.43 -0.37
C GLU A 248 7.23 21.39 0.88
N TYR A 249 7.86 21.60 2.03
CA TYR A 249 7.21 21.61 3.34
C TYR A 249 8.05 22.44 4.30
N ILE A 250 7.42 22.95 5.36
CA ILE A 250 8.11 23.71 6.42
C ILE A 250 9.17 22.80 7.04
N ARG A 251 10.42 23.28 7.10
CA ARG A 251 11.57 22.56 7.70
C ARG A 251 12.11 23.25 8.95
N ASP A 252 11.81 24.53 9.11
CA ASP A 252 12.26 25.35 10.20
C ASP A 252 11.11 25.65 11.15
N VAL A 253 11.35 25.52 12.45
CA VAL A 253 10.49 26.15 13.45
C VAL A 253 10.88 27.63 13.43
N ARG A 254 10.07 28.49 12.82
CA ARG A 254 10.28 29.94 12.98
C ARG A 254 9.96 30.27 14.43
N GLU A 255 10.96 30.82 15.14
CA GLU A 255 10.78 31.44 16.46
C GLU A 255 9.69 32.53 16.44
#